data_AF-A0A914QR04-F1
#
_entry.id   AF-A0A914QR04-F1
#
_cell.length_a   1.000
_cell.length_b   1.000
_cell.length_c   1.000
_cell.angle_alpha   90.00
_cell.angle_beta   90.00
_cell.angle_gamma   90.00
#
_symmetry.space_group_name_H-M   'P 1'
#
loop_
_entity.id
_entity.type
_entity.pdbx_description
1 polymer ?
#
loop_
_entity_poly.entity_id
_entity_poly.type
_entity_poly.pdbx_seq_one_letter_code
_entity_poly.pdbx_strand_id
1 'polypeptide(L)'
;MNLQSGLVLSEEEWAKEWNDVLQMSAPTPRTSQVSESGADGVTKSNSTEQIYESLETIHVFALAHILKRPVVVVSDTVLRNANGEELSPIPFGGIYLPLECPPEQCHRSPLVLCYDSSHFSALVAMRSPSSPYLTAVPIMDKNRNILPVHFAVDPSPDFSWWKDDEDKKIAEKIDAKMTEDYRLDLIGRYMDVVKMDLRRGSIKKTLPVANSQDP
;
A
#
# COMPACT_ATOMS: atom_id res chain seq x y z
N MET A 1 13.77 -4.11 7.34
CA MET A 1 14.54 -2.88 7.03
C MET A 1 15.52 -2.54 8.14
N ASN A 2 15.13 -2.14 9.35
CA ASN A 2 16.09 -1.70 10.37
C ASN A 2 17.11 -2.78 10.79
N LEU A 3 16.63 -3.98 11.12
CA LEU A 3 17.51 -5.11 11.47
C LEU A 3 18.48 -5.50 10.34
N GLN A 4 18.01 -5.50 9.09
CA GLN A 4 18.82 -5.84 7.92
C GLN A 4 19.91 -4.80 7.63
N SER A 5 19.66 -3.55 7.99
CA SER A 5 20.64 -2.46 7.89
C SER A 5 21.51 -2.31 9.14
N GLY A 6 21.29 -3.12 10.18
CA GLY A 6 21.96 -2.99 11.47
C GLY A 6 21.58 -1.74 12.27
N LEU A 7 20.48 -1.07 11.90
CA LEU A 7 19.99 0.13 12.57
C LEU A 7 19.15 -0.26 13.79
N VAL A 8 19.57 0.21 14.97
CA VAL A 8 18.85 0.05 16.23
C VAL A 8 18.51 1.44 16.73
N LEU A 9 17.21 1.74 16.79
CA LEU A 9 16.71 3.03 17.24
C LEU A 9 16.48 3.03 18.75
N SER A 10 16.80 4.15 19.42
CA SER A 10 16.43 4.39 20.82
C SER A 10 14.92 4.65 20.97
N GLU A 11 14.41 4.67 22.20
CA GLU A 11 13.00 5.02 22.47
C GLU A 11 12.69 6.46 22.04
N GLU A 12 13.63 7.38 22.24
CA GLU A 12 13.51 8.77 21.79
C GLU A 12 13.48 8.89 20.26
N GLU A 13 14.29 8.08 19.56
CA GLU A 13 14.30 8.06 18.10
C GLU A 13 13.00 7.47 17.54
N TRP A 14 12.51 6.36 18.11
CA TRP A 14 11.20 5.81 17.76
C TRP A 14 10.06 6.82 17.99
N ALA A 15 10.08 7.53 19.11
CA ALA A 15 9.10 8.57 19.39
C ALA A 15 9.19 9.73 18.38
N LYS A 16 10.40 10.08 17.93
CA LYS A 16 10.61 11.09 16.91
C LYS A 16 10.06 10.64 15.55
N GLU A 17 10.43 9.46 15.07
CA GLU A 17 9.93 8.90 13.81
C GLU A 17 8.38 8.82 13.81
N TRP A 18 7.79 8.42 14.94
CA TRP A 18 6.34 8.41 15.09
C TRP A 18 5.72 9.81 15.01
N ASN A 19 6.34 10.81 15.63
CA ASN A 19 5.88 12.20 15.51
C ASN A 19 5.99 12.71 14.07
N ASP A 20 7.04 12.35 13.35
CA ASP A 20 7.21 12.73 11.94
C ASP A 20 6.10 12.12 11.06
N VAL A 21 5.73 10.86 11.29
CA VAL A 21 4.55 10.21 10.68
C VAL A 21 3.27 11.02 10.95
N LEU A 22 3.04 11.44 12.19
CA LEU A 22 1.87 12.24 12.53
C LEU A 22 1.89 13.61 11.83
N GLN A 23 3.04 14.28 11.75
CA GLN A 23 3.17 15.57 11.06
C GLN A 23 2.88 15.45 9.55
N MET A 24 3.31 14.36 8.90
CA MET A 24 3.00 14.11 7.48
C MET A 24 1.50 14.01 7.21
N SER A 25 0.71 13.57 8.20
CA SER A 25 -0.75 13.49 8.08
C SER A 25 -1.48 14.81 8.31
N ALA A 26 -0.77 15.88 8.69
CA ALA A 26 -1.38 17.16 8.98
C ALA A 26 -2.05 17.78 7.73
N PRO A 27 -3.25 18.37 7.86
CA PRO A 27 -3.96 19.01 6.74
C PRO A 27 -3.39 20.40 6.41
N THR A 28 -2.10 20.62 6.67
CA THR A 28 -1.39 21.88 6.43
C THR A 28 -0.55 21.76 5.17
N PRO A 29 -0.75 22.65 4.17
CA PRO A 29 0.08 22.65 2.97
C PRO A 29 1.55 22.91 3.31
N ARG A 30 2.44 22.31 2.51
CA ARG A 30 3.87 22.62 2.54
C ARG A 30 4.04 24.10 2.28
N THR A 31 4.73 24.80 3.18
CA THR A 31 5.16 26.17 2.90
C THR A 31 6.24 26.07 1.85
N SER A 32 5.91 26.41 0.59
CA SER A 32 6.91 26.62 -0.44
C SER A 32 7.83 27.73 0.05
N GLN A 33 8.97 27.38 0.65
CA GLN A 33 10.04 28.34 0.84
C GLN A 33 10.55 28.70 -0.55
N VAL A 34 9.91 29.70 -1.15
CA VAL A 34 10.58 30.53 -2.15
C VAL A 34 11.74 31.15 -1.39
N SER A 35 12.93 30.60 -1.60
CA SER A 35 14.19 31.18 -1.18
C SER A 35 14.18 32.66 -1.56
N GLU A 36 14.12 33.53 -0.56
CA GLU A 36 14.43 34.95 -0.71
C GLU A 36 15.90 35.07 -1.11
N SER A 37 16.18 35.01 -2.40
CA SER A 37 17.48 35.27 -2.98
C SER A 37 17.26 35.92 -4.33
N GLY A 38 17.32 37.25 -4.34
CA GLY A 38 17.41 38.04 -5.56
C GLY A 38 16.14 38.82 -5.87
N ALA A 39 16.26 40.14 -5.72
CA ALA A 39 15.34 41.11 -6.30
C ALA A 39 15.23 40.89 -7.82
N ASP A 40 14.04 40.53 -8.29
CA ASP A 40 13.38 41.21 -9.41
C ASP A 40 11.97 40.65 -9.56
N GLY A 41 11.00 41.55 -9.64
CA GLY A 41 9.58 41.22 -9.69
C GLY A 41 9.22 40.48 -10.97
N VAL A 42 8.94 39.18 -10.88
CA VAL A 42 8.32 38.40 -11.96
C VAL A 42 7.33 37.40 -11.36
N THR A 43 6.05 37.63 -11.66
CA THR A 43 4.89 36.72 -11.57
C THR A 43 4.77 35.86 -10.30
N LYS A 44 3.93 36.33 -9.35
CA LYS A 44 3.19 35.41 -8.47
C LYS A 44 2.36 34.49 -9.38
N SER A 45 2.87 33.30 -9.67
CA SER A 45 2.06 32.27 -10.30
C SER A 45 0.88 31.99 -9.37
N ASN A 46 -0.33 32.20 -9.86
CA ASN A 46 -1.57 31.80 -9.20
C ASN A 46 -1.69 30.26 -9.24
N SER A 47 -0.73 29.52 -8.68
CA SER A 47 -0.94 28.09 -8.45
C SER A 47 -1.84 27.96 -7.22
N THR A 48 -3.13 27.74 -7.46
CA THR A 48 -4.10 27.29 -6.45
C THR A 48 -3.82 25.86 -5.95
N GLU A 49 -2.69 25.29 -6.37
CA GLU A 49 -2.27 23.93 -6.05
C GLU A 49 -1.64 23.93 -4.65
N GLN A 50 -2.47 23.60 -3.66
CA GLN A 50 -1.99 23.32 -2.32
C GLN A 50 -1.27 21.98 -2.34
N ILE A 51 0.03 22.01 -2.12
CA ILE A 51 0.86 20.81 -2.08
C ILE A 51 0.99 20.37 -0.63
N TYR A 52 0.60 19.13 -0.33
CA TYR A 52 0.70 18.53 1.00
C TYR A 52 1.94 17.64 1.10
N GLU A 53 2.22 17.13 2.31
CA GLU A 53 3.24 16.12 2.51
C GLU A 53 2.84 14.79 1.87
N SER A 54 3.86 14.02 1.47
CA SER A 54 3.64 12.66 0.96
C SER A 54 3.39 11.72 2.13
N LEU A 55 2.49 10.76 1.94
CA LEU A 55 2.11 9.80 2.97
C LEU A 55 2.82 8.46 2.77
N GLU A 56 3.10 7.79 3.88
CA GLU A 56 3.70 6.45 3.91
C GLU A 56 2.68 5.29 4.01
N THR A 57 3.16 4.05 3.99
CA THR A 57 2.34 2.83 4.05
C THR A 57 1.46 2.75 5.29
N ILE A 58 1.94 3.26 6.43
CA ILE A 58 1.16 3.31 7.68
C ILE A 58 -0.11 4.17 7.55
N HIS A 59 -0.08 5.20 6.72
CA HIS A 59 -1.27 6.02 6.44
C HIS A 59 -2.30 5.27 5.60
N VAL A 60 -1.86 4.39 4.69
CA VAL A 60 -2.75 3.50 3.94
C VAL A 60 -3.41 2.48 4.88
N PHE A 61 -2.65 1.97 5.85
CA PHE A 61 -3.18 1.11 6.91
C PHE A 61 -4.20 1.84 7.78
N ALA A 62 -3.90 3.07 8.22
CA ALA A 62 -4.84 3.91 8.95
C ALA A 62 -6.11 4.22 8.14
N LEU A 63 -5.97 4.49 6.83
CA LEU A 63 -7.09 4.70 5.93
C LEU A 63 -8.02 3.48 5.87
N ALA A 64 -7.47 2.26 5.81
CA ALA A 64 -8.28 1.03 5.83
C ALA A 64 -9.15 0.93 7.10
N HIS A 65 -8.61 1.33 8.26
CA HIS A 65 -9.33 1.38 9.54
C HIS A 65 -10.41 2.45 9.55
N ILE A 66 -10.10 3.67 9.10
CA ILE A 66 -11.06 4.78 9.03
C ILE A 66 -12.26 4.39 8.16
N LEU A 67 -12.01 3.75 7.02
CA LEU A 67 -13.04 3.29 6.10
C LEU A 67 -13.73 1.99 6.55
N LYS A 68 -13.20 1.31 7.58
CA LYS A 68 -13.55 -0.08 7.94
C LYS A 68 -13.64 -0.97 6.71
N ARG A 69 -12.68 -0.85 5.79
CA ARG A 69 -12.71 -1.47 4.47
C ARG A 69 -11.30 -1.85 4.04
N PRO A 70 -11.05 -3.09 3.56
CA PRO A 70 -9.77 -3.48 3.01
C PRO A 70 -9.32 -2.54 1.89
N VAL A 71 -8.02 -2.25 1.83
CA VAL A 71 -7.40 -1.52 0.73
C VAL A 71 -6.40 -2.45 0.04
N VAL A 72 -6.52 -2.61 -1.27
CA VAL A 72 -5.58 -3.36 -2.10
C VAL A 72 -4.82 -2.37 -2.96
N VAL A 73 -3.50 -2.30 -2.79
CA VAL A 73 -2.62 -1.44 -3.58
C VAL A 73 -1.88 -2.29 -4.60
N VAL A 74 -2.10 -1.98 -5.88
CA VAL A 74 -1.36 -2.54 -7.00
C VAL A 74 -0.21 -1.59 -7.33
N SER A 75 1.02 -2.07 -7.29
CA SER A 75 2.21 -1.29 -7.64
C SER A 75 3.27 -2.19 -8.27
N ASP A 76 4.30 -1.58 -8.86
CA ASP A 76 5.55 -2.30 -9.09
C ASP A 76 6.21 -2.64 -7.74
N THR A 77 7.11 -3.62 -7.76
CA THR A 77 7.87 -4.08 -6.58
C THR A 77 9.17 -3.29 -6.38
N VAL A 78 9.72 -2.71 -7.45
CA VAL A 78 11.05 -2.07 -7.44
C VAL A 78 11.03 -0.83 -8.33
N LEU A 79 11.52 0.29 -7.81
CA LEU A 79 11.78 1.51 -8.55
C LEU A 79 12.99 1.31 -9.48
N ARG A 80 12.86 1.72 -10.75
CA ARG A 80 13.92 1.61 -11.75
C ARG A 80 14.41 2.98 -12.22
N ASN A 81 15.70 3.09 -12.51
CA ASN A 81 16.27 4.30 -13.14
C ASN A 81 15.98 4.37 -14.65
N ALA A 82 16.41 5.44 -15.30
CA ALA A 82 16.24 5.62 -16.76
C ALA A 82 16.91 4.52 -17.61
N ASN A 83 17.91 3.82 -17.06
CA ASN A 83 18.58 2.69 -17.70
C ASN A 83 17.88 1.34 -17.44
N GLY A 84 16.81 1.32 -16.61
CA GLY A 84 16.07 0.12 -16.22
C GLY A 84 16.65 -0.64 -15.03
N GLU A 85 17.71 -0.13 -14.41
CA GLU A 85 18.36 -0.74 -13.24
C GLU A 85 17.55 -0.53 -11.97
N GLU A 86 17.54 -1.53 -11.11
CA GLU A 86 16.81 -1.53 -9.84
C GLU A 86 17.47 -0.59 -8.83
N LEU A 87 16.72 0.41 -8.35
CA LEU A 87 17.20 1.40 -7.38
C LEU A 87 16.79 1.05 -5.95
N SER A 88 15.49 0.85 -5.72
CA SER A 88 14.94 0.64 -4.38
C SER A 88 13.60 -0.11 -4.44
N PRO A 89 13.25 -0.88 -3.40
CA PRO A 89 11.94 -1.51 -3.31
C PRO A 89 10.81 -0.48 -3.13
N ILE A 90 9.65 -0.75 -3.71
CA ILE A 90 8.43 0.04 -3.51
C ILE A 90 7.57 -0.65 -2.44
N PRO A 91 7.36 -0.05 -1.25
CA PRO A 91 6.75 -0.75 -0.13
C PRO A 91 5.22 -0.72 -0.14
N PHE A 92 4.58 0.00 -1.06
CA PHE A 92 3.13 0.21 -1.02
C PHE A 92 2.29 -0.98 -1.47
N GLY A 93 2.79 -1.78 -2.42
CA GLY A 93 2.05 -2.88 -3.02
C GLY A 93 1.65 -3.94 -1.99
N GLY A 94 0.38 -4.36 -2.00
CA GLY A 94 -0.12 -5.38 -1.07
C GLY A 94 -1.55 -5.11 -0.58
N ILE A 95 -1.90 -5.77 0.51
CA ILE A 95 -3.23 -5.77 1.12
C ILE A 95 -3.14 -5.12 2.51
N TYR A 96 -3.99 -4.15 2.77
CA TYR A 96 -4.15 -3.46 4.04
C TYR A 96 -5.51 -3.81 4.60
N LEU A 97 -5.53 -4.51 5.74
CA LEU A 97 -6.76 -4.94 6.41
C LEU A 97 -7.01 -4.07 7.64
N PRO A 98 -8.27 -3.75 7.98
CA PRO A 98 -8.62 -3.05 9.21
C PRO A 98 -8.58 -4.01 10.42
N LEU A 99 -7.38 -4.49 10.76
CA LEU A 99 -7.14 -5.55 11.75
C LEU A 99 -7.59 -5.18 13.17
N GLU A 100 -7.59 -3.90 13.52
CA GLU A 100 -8.08 -3.40 14.82
C GLU A 100 -9.61 -3.27 14.87
N CYS A 101 -10.32 -3.63 13.78
CA CYS A 101 -11.77 -3.66 13.72
C CYS A 101 -12.28 -5.11 13.66
N PRO A 102 -13.38 -5.45 14.36
CA PRO A 102 -14.05 -6.74 14.18
C PRO A 102 -14.50 -6.91 12.71
N PRO A 103 -14.22 -8.04 12.05
CA PRO A 103 -14.53 -8.23 10.64
C PRO A 103 -16.01 -8.04 10.28
N GLU A 104 -16.92 -8.31 11.22
CA GLU A 104 -18.36 -8.16 11.07
C GLU A 104 -18.79 -6.69 10.93
N GLN A 105 -17.94 -5.76 11.36
CA GLN A 105 -18.15 -4.32 11.24
C GLN A 105 -17.47 -3.72 10.00
N CYS A 106 -16.84 -4.55 9.17
CA CYS A 106 -16.07 -4.11 8.02
C CYS A 106 -16.78 -4.42 6.69
N HIS A 107 -16.62 -3.52 5.73
CA HIS A 107 -17.01 -3.78 4.35
C HIS A 107 -16.06 -4.79 3.71
N ARG A 108 -16.60 -5.84 3.08
CA ARG A 108 -15.79 -6.92 2.50
C ARG A 108 -15.31 -6.67 1.07
N SER A 109 -15.91 -5.69 0.38
CA SER A 109 -15.44 -5.23 -0.93
C SER A 109 -14.23 -4.32 -0.73
N PRO A 110 -13.06 -4.59 -1.31
CA PRO A 110 -11.88 -3.73 -1.12
C PRO A 110 -12.02 -2.40 -1.86
N LEU A 111 -11.34 -1.36 -1.38
CA LEU A 111 -10.92 -0.22 -2.19
C LEU A 111 -9.65 -0.63 -2.93
N VAL A 112 -9.59 -0.42 -4.26
CA VAL A 112 -8.42 -0.78 -5.05
C VAL A 112 -7.72 0.49 -5.52
N LEU A 113 -6.43 0.59 -5.21
CA LEU A 113 -5.57 1.70 -5.59
C LEU A 113 -4.43 1.19 -6.49
N CYS A 114 -3.98 2.04 -7.40
CA CYS A 114 -2.71 1.89 -8.09
C CYS A 114 -1.71 2.86 -7.48
N TYR A 115 -0.47 2.44 -7.27
CA TYR A 115 0.63 3.31 -6.92
C TYR A 115 1.72 3.23 -8.00
N ASP A 116 1.99 4.35 -8.63
CA ASP A 116 3.08 4.52 -9.60
C ASP A 116 3.66 5.93 -9.50
N SER A 117 4.97 6.07 -9.64
CA SER A 117 5.65 7.37 -9.72
C SER A 117 5.26 8.36 -8.61
N SER A 118 5.20 7.90 -7.35
CA SER A 118 4.79 8.69 -6.18
C SER A 118 3.36 9.22 -6.23
N HIS A 119 2.49 8.53 -6.97
CA HIS A 119 1.10 8.92 -7.14
C HIS A 119 0.14 7.76 -6.89
N PHE A 120 -0.94 8.03 -6.15
CA PHE A 120 -2.05 7.09 -5.97
C PHE A 120 -3.19 7.41 -6.93
N SER A 121 -3.76 6.37 -7.53
CA SER A 121 -4.96 6.49 -8.36
C SER A 121 -5.96 5.40 -8.02
N ALA A 122 -7.25 5.75 -7.99
CA ALA A 122 -8.29 4.76 -7.78
C ALA A 122 -8.44 3.85 -9.02
N LEU A 123 -8.40 2.53 -8.81
CA LEU A 123 -8.70 1.56 -9.86
C LEU A 123 -10.19 1.21 -9.82
N VAL A 124 -10.87 1.51 -10.92
CA VAL A 124 -12.31 1.29 -11.06
C VAL A 124 -12.57 0.27 -12.16
N ALA A 125 -13.46 -0.67 -11.89
CA ALA A 125 -13.91 -1.62 -12.90
C ALA A 125 -14.84 -0.91 -13.89
N MET A 126 -14.67 -1.18 -15.18
CA MET A 126 -15.61 -0.70 -16.19
C MET A 126 -16.96 -1.39 -16.00
N ARG A 127 -18.00 -0.60 -15.75
CA ARG A 127 -19.37 -1.12 -15.61
C ARG A 127 -19.89 -1.51 -16.99
N SER A 128 -20.12 -2.81 -17.19
CA SER A 128 -20.87 -3.30 -18.34
C SER A 128 -22.21 -3.85 -17.83
N PRO A 129 -23.35 -3.21 -18.19
CA PRO A 129 -24.67 -3.56 -17.63
C PRO A 129 -25.12 -4.99 -17.97
N SER A 130 -24.49 -5.63 -18.95
CA SER A 130 -24.76 -7.01 -19.38
C SER A 130 -23.60 -7.97 -19.12
N SER A 131 -22.57 -7.56 -18.36
CA SER A 131 -21.41 -8.41 -18.11
C SER A 131 -21.74 -9.49 -17.06
N PRO A 132 -21.69 -10.77 -17.42
CA PRO A 132 -21.80 -11.86 -16.44
C PRO A 132 -20.52 -12.03 -15.61
N TYR A 133 -19.49 -11.21 -15.86
CA TYR A 133 -18.18 -11.35 -15.23
C TYR A 133 -18.16 -10.72 -13.84
N LEU A 134 -17.68 -11.49 -12.86
CA LEU A 134 -17.37 -11.03 -11.52
C LEU A 134 -16.31 -9.92 -11.59
N THR A 135 -16.54 -8.81 -10.90
CA THR A 135 -15.50 -7.80 -10.66
C THR A 135 -14.62 -8.29 -9.52
N ALA A 136 -13.39 -8.68 -9.83
CA ALA A 136 -12.44 -9.22 -8.87
C ALA A 136 -11.06 -8.58 -9.03
N VAL A 137 -10.33 -8.48 -7.92
CA VAL A 137 -8.91 -8.09 -7.90
C VAL A 137 -8.07 -9.30 -7.49
N PRO A 138 -6.97 -9.62 -8.19
CA PRO A 138 -6.08 -10.69 -7.76
C PRO A 138 -5.44 -10.38 -6.41
N ILE A 139 -5.41 -11.37 -5.51
CA ILE A 139 -4.69 -11.29 -4.22
C ILE A 139 -3.35 -12.04 -4.25
N MET A 140 -2.89 -12.41 -5.44
CA MET A 140 -1.64 -13.12 -5.68
C MET A 140 -0.84 -12.45 -6.80
N ASP A 141 0.49 -12.59 -6.74
CA ASP A 141 1.40 -12.14 -7.79
C ASP A 141 1.41 -13.10 -9.01
N LYS A 142 2.22 -12.77 -10.02
CA LYS A 142 2.40 -13.60 -11.23
C LYS A 142 2.96 -15.01 -10.94
N ASN A 143 3.65 -15.18 -9.82
CA ASN A 143 4.25 -16.42 -9.39
C ASN A 143 3.31 -17.24 -8.48
N ARG A 144 2.09 -16.74 -8.22
CA ARG A 144 1.07 -17.31 -7.33
C ARG A 144 1.40 -17.23 -5.85
N ASN A 145 2.30 -16.32 -5.47
CA ASN A 145 2.49 -15.99 -4.06
C ASN A 145 1.39 -15.03 -3.61
N ILE A 146 0.90 -15.18 -2.39
CA ILE A 146 -0.06 -14.25 -1.79
C ILE A 146 0.59 -12.87 -1.69
N LEU A 147 -0.15 -11.81 -2.04
CA LEU A 147 0.32 -10.44 -1.88
C LEU A 147 0.65 -10.15 -0.41
N PRO A 148 1.67 -9.31 -0.11
CA PRO A 148 2.00 -8.95 1.25
C PRO A 148 0.78 -8.39 1.99
N VAL A 149 0.49 -8.92 3.18
CA VAL A 149 -0.48 -8.32 4.09
C VAL A 149 0.28 -7.40 5.03
N HIS A 150 0.07 -6.09 4.87
CA HIS A 150 0.78 -5.06 5.62
C HIS A 150 0.32 -5.02 7.07
N PHE A 151 1.28 -4.82 7.99
CA PHE A 151 1.05 -4.71 9.43
C PHE A 151 0.23 -5.86 10.05
N ALA A 152 0.38 -7.08 9.51
CA ALA A 152 -0.39 -8.26 9.92
C ALA A 152 -0.02 -8.86 11.29
N VAL A 153 0.99 -8.28 11.95
CA VAL A 153 1.54 -8.77 13.22
C VAL A 153 1.54 -7.62 14.21
N ASP A 154 0.81 -7.82 15.31
CA ASP A 154 0.99 -7.08 16.54
C ASP A 154 1.77 -7.98 17.53
N PRO A 155 3.00 -7.60 17.93
CA PRO A 155 3.79 -8.38 18.86
C PRO A 155 3.27 -8.34 20.31
N SER A 156 2.20 -7.58 20.61
CA SER A 156 1.64 -7.36 21.94
C SER A 156 2.50 -6.41 22.81
N PRO A 157 1.93 -5.74 23.83
CA PRO A 157 2.71 -4.92 24.78
C PRO A 157 3.78 -5.68 25.57
N ASP A 158 3.71 -7.01 25.59
CA ASP A 158 4.70 -7.88 26.27
C ASP A 158 6.03 -7.98 25.53
N PHE A 159 6.10 -7.53 24.27
CA PHE A 159 7.32 -7.58 23.46
C PHE A 159 8.25 -6.42 23.78
N SER A 160 9.45 -6.72 24.29
CA SER A 160 10.40 -5.74 24.83
C SER A 160 11.40 -5.21 23.79
N TRP A 161 11.17 -5.44 22.51
CA TRP A 161 12.01 -5.02 21.38
C TRP A 161 13.44 -5.60 21.41
N TRP A 162 13.52 -6.91 21.64
CA TRP A 162 14.76 -7.71 21.67
C TRP A 162 15.68 -7.40 22.86
N LYS A 163 15.13 -6.84 23.94
CA LYS A 163 15.90 -6.60 25.18
C LYS A 163 16.10 -7.89 25.98
N ASP A 164 15.31 -8.92 25.75
CA ASP A 164 15.41 -10.22 26.42
C ASP A 164 15.27 -11.44 25.49
N ASP A 165 15.47 -12.63 26.06
CA ASP A 165 15.32 -13.91 25.36
C ASP A 165 13.85 -14.36 25.22
N GLU A 166 12.90 -13.73 25.92
CA GLU A 166 11.47 -14.04 25.77
C GLU A 166 10.95 -13.48 24.44
N ASP A 167 11.44 -12.32 23.99
CA ASP A 167 11.14 -11.75 22.67
C ASP A 167 11.48 -12.71 21.53
N LYS A 168 12.60 -13.44 21.63
CA LYS A 168 12.95 -14.47 20.63
C LYS A 168 11.88 -15.54 20.54
N LYS A 169 11.37 -16.00 21.69
CA LYS A 169 10.30 -17.01 21.73
C LYS A 169 8.98 -16.45 21.20
N ILE A 170 8.67 -15.18 21.47
CA ILE A 170 7.48 -14.50 20.93
C ILE A 170 7.59 -14.41 19.40
N ALA A 171 8.73 -13.95 18.89
CA ALA A 171 8.97 -13.84 17.45
C ALA A 171 8.90 -15.21 16.75
N GLU A 172 9.55 -16.24 17.30
CA GLU A 172 9.49 -17.60 16.75
C GLU A 172 8.04 -18.14 16.71
N LYS A 173 7.23 -17.86 17.73
CA LYS A 173 5.80 -18.23 17.75
C LYS A 173 5.00 -17.50 16.69
N ILE A 174 5.26 -16.20 16.52
CA ILE A 174 4.60 -15.38 15.49
C ILE A 174 4.96 -15.91 14.10
N ASP A 175 6.25 -16.13 13.83
CA ASP A 175 6.74 -16.64 12.55
C ASP A 175 6.17 -18.03 12.25
N ALA A 176 6.12 -18.92 13.25
CA ALA A 176 5.51 -20.24 13.11
C ALA A 176 4.02 -20.18 12.79
N LYS A 177 3.30 -19.16 13.27
CA LYS A 177 1.87 -18.95 13.00
C LYS A 177 1.62 -18.34 11.62
N MET A 178 2.57 -17.56 11.10
CA MET A 178 2.43 -16.77 9.86
C MET A 178 2.63 -17.63 8.59
N THR A 179 1.87 -18.72 8.49
CA THR A 179 1.78 -19.60 7.34
C THR A 179 0.96 -18.96 6.20
N GLU A 180 1.07 -19.49 4.97
CA GLU A 180 0.22 -19.04 3.86
C GLU A 180 -1.27 -19.28 4.13
N ASP A 181 -1.62 -20.42 4.74
CA ASP A 181 -3.01 -20.73 5.11
C ASP A 181 -3.55 -19.73 6.13
N TYR A 182 -2.74 -19.31 7.10
CA TYR A 182 -3.14 -18.27 8.05
C TYR A 182 -3.36 -16.92 7.36
N ARG A 183 -2.50 -16.54 6.41
CA ARG A 183 -2.68 -15.30 5.63
C ARG A 183 -3.94 -15.35 4.79
N LEU A 184 -4.24 -16.49 4.15
CA LEU A 184 -5.48 -16.68 3.38
C LEU A 184 -6.72 -16.63 4.27
N ASP A 185 -6.69 -17.28 5.43
CA ASP A 185 -7.77 -17.19 6.43
C ASP A 185 -7.99 -15.73 6.86
N LEU A 186 -6.91 -15.02 7.18
CA LEU A 186 -6.97 -13.62 7.59
C LEU A 186 -7.58 -12.74 6.50
N ILE A 187 -7.17 -12.90 5.24
CA ILE A 187 -7.77 -12.19 4.10
C ILE A 187 -9.25 -12.58 3.97
N GLY A 188 -9.58 -13.87 4.06
CA GLY A 188 -10.95 -14.40 3.97
C GLY A 188 -11.89 -13.87 5.06
N ARG A 189 -11.36 -13.54 6.24
CA ARG A 189 -12.13 -12.89 7.31
C ARG A 189 -12.58 -11.47 6.94
N TYR A 190 -11.82 -10.75 6.13
CA TYR A 190 -12.13 -9.36 5.76
C TYR A 190 -12.57 -9.16 4.30
N MET A 191 -12.40 -10.15 3.42
CA MET A 191 -12.71 -10.07 1.99
C MET A 191 -13.40 -11.34 1.48
N ASP A 192 -14.26 -11.20 0.49
CA ASP A 192 -14.85 -12.34 -0.22
C ASP A 192 -13.85 -12.91 -1.24
N VAL A 193 -13.19 -13.99 -0.84
CA VAL A 193 -12.17 -14.67 -1.67
C VAL A 193 -12.83 -15.73 -2.53
N VAL A 194 -12.57 -15.67 -3.84
CA VAL A 194 -13.01 -16.68 -4.81
C VAL A 194 -11.80 -17.30 -5.50
N LYS A 195 -11.87 -18.61 -5.75
CA LYS A 195 -10.89 -19.29 -6.58
C LYS A 195 -11.29 -19.14 -8.05
N MET A 196 -10.39 -18.60 -8.86
CA MET A 196 -10.58 -18.48 -10.31
C MET A 196 -9.57 -19.35 -11.06
N ASP A 197 -10.08 -20.23 -11.92
CA ASP A 197 -9.22 -21.06 -12.77
C ASP A 197 -8.70 -20.23 -13.95
N LEU A 198 -7.41 -19.88 -13.89
CA LEU A 198 -6.73 -19.19 -14.99
C LEU A 198 -6.47 -20.18 -16.13
N ARG A 199 -7.18 -20.05 -17.25
CA ARG A 199 -6.85 -20.77 -18.49
C ARG A 199 -5.50 -20.29 -18.99
N ARG A 200 -4.48 -21.16 -19.02
CA ARG A 200 -3.20 -20.89 -19.69
C ARG A 200 -3.47 -20.67 -21.18
N GLY A 201 -3.09 -19.52 -21.74
CA GLY A 201 -3.02 -19.31 -23.20
C GLY A 201 -4.00 -18.33 -23.84
N SER A 202 -4.63 -17.40 -23.12
CA SER A 202 -5.37 -16.31 -23.78
C SER A 202 -4.42 -15.23 -24.29
N ILE A 203 -3.62 -15.54 -25.32
CA ILE A 203 -3.05 -14.53 -26.22
C ILE A 203 -4.22 -13.98 -27.03
N LYS A 204 -5.05 -13.13 -26.42
CA LYS A 204 -5.89 -12.24 -27.22
C LYS A 204 -4.92 -11.21 -27.77
N LYS A 205 -4.55 -11.38 -29.05
CA LYS A 205 -3.92 -10.31 -29.84
C LYS A 205 -4.61 -9.01 -29.46
N THR A 206 -3.84 -8.03 -29.00
CA THR A 206 -4.32 -6.67 -28.79
C THR A 206 -5.05 -6.28 -30.06
N LEU A 207 -6.38 -6.18 -30.00
CA LEU A 207 -7.14 -5.69 -31.14
C LEU A 207 -6.78 -4.20 -31.23
N PRO A 208 -6.15 -3.73 -32.32
CA PRO A 208 -5.93 -2.31 -32.49
C PRO A 208 -7.29 -1.64 -32.47
N VAL A 209 -7.41 -0.59 -31.65
CA VAL A 209 -8.57 0.31 -31.68
C VAL A 209 -8.64 0.86 -33.09
N ALA A 210 -9.70 0.52 -33.81
CA ALA A 210 -9.97 1.18 -35.09
C ALA A 210 -10.19 2.66 -34.78
N ASN A 211 -9.23 3.50 -35.16
CA ASN A 211 -9.49 4.92 -35.28
C ASN A 211 -10.62 5.04 -36.30
N SER A 212 -11.82 5.37 -35.83
CA SER A 212 -12.87 5.91 -36.68
C SER A 212 -12.44 7.31 -37.09
N GLN A 213 -11.52 7.34 -38.06
CA GLN A 213 -11.40 8.46 -38.96
C GLN A 213 -12.33 8.20 -40.14
N ASP A 214 -13.07 9.27 -40.45
CA ASP A 214 -13.60 9.67 -41.74
C ASP A 214 -15.10 9.49 -41.97
N PRO A 215 -15.71 10.37 -42.79
CA PRO A 215 -15.10 11.42 -43.64
C PRO A 215 -15.43 12.87 -43.25
#